data_AF-A0A2V9DIQ4-F1
#
_entry.id   AF-A0A2V9DIQ4-F1
#
_cell.length_a   1.000
_cell.length_b   1.000
_cell.length_c   1.000
_cell.angle_alpha   90.00
_cell.angle_beta   90.00
_cell.angle_gamma   90.00
#
_symmetry.space_group_name_H-M   'P 1'
#
loop_
_entity.id
_entity.type
_entity.pdbx_description
1 polymer ?
#
loop_
_entity_poly.entity_id
_entity_poly.type
_entity_poly.pdbx_seq_one_letter_code
_entity_poly.pdbx_strand_id
1 'polypeptide(L)'
;MKVWMIGLLLLISSPAWAQRQVPQIPFDSVPNFLKLPADMYLGEVSGVAVNSKGHVFVFQRGSTNGPAYAAAAAQLLEFGPDGKYIREIGHNLYAWSFAHTVRVDKQDNIWVTDKGSDMVIKFSPEGRVLMVFGRKQEASDEGTGPLKHPKPPLPAVDGMFRQVTDVTWDPAGNAYISDGYINSRVAKVDKDGKWLKSWGEPGDGPGQLNTPHSIAADAQGNIYVA
;
A
#
# COMPACT_ATOMS: atom_id res chain seq x y z
N MET A 1 10.29 -26.96 -72.13
CA MET A 1 9.40 -25.79 -71.86
C MET A 1 9.22 -25.67 -70.36
N LYS A 2 9.60 -24.52 -69.80
CA LYS A 2 9.37 -24.12 -68.40
C LYS A 2 7.90 -23.74 -68.23
N VAL A 3 7.21 -24.26 -67.22
CA VAL A 3 6.00 -23.65 -66.68
C VAL A 3 6.14 -23.63 -65.15
N TRP A 4 5.99 -22.42 -64.62
CA TRP A 4 6.08 -22.04 -63.23
C TRP A 4 4.84 -22.55 -62.48
N MET A 5 4.99 -22.99 -61.23
CA MET A 5 3.85 -23.06 -60.31
C MET A 5 4.20 -22.33 -59.01
N ILE A 6 3.43 -21.26 -58.81
CA ILE A 6 3.48 -20.25 -57.77
C ILE A 6 3.10 -20.90 -56.43
N GLY A 7 3.82 -20.53 -55.38
CA GLY A 7 3.62 -21.04 -54.03
C GLY A 7 2.33 -20.56 -53.36
N LEU A 8 1.90 -21.34 -52.37
CA LEU A 8 0.88 -20.94 -51.40
C LEU A 8 1.54 -20.94 -50.02
N LEU A 9 2.03 -19.77 -49.58
CA LEU A 9 2.39 -19.56 -48.17
C LEU A 9 1.10 -19.34 -47.38
N LEU A 10 0.67 -20.35 -46.64
CA LEU A 10 -0.36 -20.20 -45.60
C LEU A 10 0.26 -19.45 -44.43
N LEU A 11 0.00 -18.14 -44.36
CA LEU A 11 0.20 -17.34 -43.16
C LEU A 11 -0.77 -17.84 -42.08
N ILE A 12 -0.25 -18.62 -41.14
CA ILE A 12 -0.96 -18.94 -39.90
C ILE A 12 -0.91 -17.66 -39.06
N SER A 13 -1.96 -16.85 -39.13
CA SER A 13 -2.17 -15.77 -38.18
C SER A 13 -2.45 -16.40 -36.81
N SER A 14 -1.52 -16.23 -35.88
CA SER A 14 -1.77 -16.53 -34.46
C SER A 14 -3.03 -15.78 -34.04
N PRO A 15 -4.03 -16.42 -33.41
CA PRO A 15 -5.17 -15.70 -32.91
C PRO A 15 -4.67 -14.70 -31.88
N ALA A 16 -4.86 -13.41 -32.17
CA ALA A 16 -4.76 -12.37 -31.18
C ALA A 16 -5.62 -12.80 -30.00
N TRP A 17 -5.01 -13.03 -28.84
CA TRP A 17 -5.74 -13.33 -27.63
C TRP A 17 -6.69 -12.16 -27.41
N ALA A 18 -7.98 -12.38 -27.68
CA ALA A 18 -9.01 -11.41 -27.38
C ALA A 18 -8.84 -11.06 -25.90
N GLN A 19 -8.45 -9.81 -25.64
CA GLN A 19 -8.25 -9.31 -24.29
C GLN A 19 -9.58 -9.57 -23.57
N ARG A 20 -9.58 -10.57 -22.68
CA ARG A 20 -10.79 -11.03 -22.00
C ARG A 20 -11.41 -9.80 -21.36
N GLN A 21 -12.63 -9.43 -21.76
CA GLN A 21 -13.31 -8.27 -21.19
C GLN A 21 -13.26 -8.42 -19.67
N VAL A 22 -12.54 -7.50 -19.01
CA VAL A 22 -12.44 -7.51 -17.56
C VAL A 22 -13.84 -7.25 -17.02
N PRO A 23 -14.40 -8.14 -16.17
CA PRO A 23 -15.71 -7.92 -15.60
C PRO A 23 -15.77 -6.55 -14.92
N GLN A 24 -16.68 -5.70 -15.37
CA GLN A 24 -16.96 -4.42 -14.73
C GLN A 24 -17.74 -4.72 -13.45
N ILE A 25 -17.27 -4.19 -12.32
CA ILE A 25 -18.04 -4.22 -11.08
C ILE A 25 -19.05 -3.07 -11.17
N PRO A 26 -20.37 -3.33 -11.26
CA PRO A 26 -21.35 -2.25 -11.31
C PRO A 26 -21.30 -1.47 -9.99
N PHE A 27 -21.36 -0.15 -10.08
CA PHE A 27 -21.38 0.73 -8.91
C PHE A 27 -22.31 1.91 -9.15
N ASP A 28 -22.97 2.35 -8.09
CA ASP A 28 -23.66 3.64 -8.04
C ASP A 28 -22.80 4.62 -7.26
N SER A 29 -22.52 5.77 -7.86
CA SER A 29 -21.80 6.84 -7.16
C SER A 29 -22.71 7.50 -6.13
N VAL A 30 -22.20 7.70 -4.91
CA VAL A 30 -22.87 8.49 -3.87
C VAL A 30 -22.10 9.81 -3.70
N PRO A 31 -22.53 10.90 -4.36
CA PRO A 31 -21.85 12.18 -4.27
C PRO A 31 -21.82 12.71 -2.85
N ASN A 32 -20.71 13.35 -2.47
CA ASN A 32 -20.55 14.02 -1.17
C ASN A 32 -20.83 13.09 0.02
N PHE A 33 -20.48 11.80 -0.09
CA PHE A 33 -20.69 10.82 0.99
C PHE A 33 -20.02 11.28 2.30
N LEU A 34 -18.74 11.63 2.26
CA LEU A 34 -17.99 12.09 3.44
C LEU A 34 -18.44 13.50 3.86
N LYS A 35 -18.82 13.64 5.12
CA LYS A 35 -19.19 14.92 5.77
C LYS A 35 -18.06 15.35 6.70
N LEU A 36 -17.21 16.23 6.20
CA LEU A 36 -16.07 16.79 6.93
C LEU A 36 -16.52 17.95 7.84
N PRO A 37 -15.83 18.17 8.98
CA PRO A 37 -15.88 19.45 9.70
C PRO A 37 -15.59 20.64 8.78
N ALA A 38 -16.14 21.82 9.09
CA ALA A 38 -16.08 23.00 8.21
C ALA A 38 -14.66 23.51 7.91
N ASP A 39 -13.72 23.23 8.81
CA ASP A 39 -12.30 23.61 8.78
C ASP A 39 -11.38 22.46 8.38
N MET A 40 -11.95 21.33 7.95
CA MET A 40 -11.20 20.15 7.52
C MET A 40 -11.36 19.92 6.03
N TYR A 41 -10.24 19.73 5.35
CA TYR A 41 -10.18 19.44 3.92
C TYR A 41 -9.39 18.16 3.67
N LEU A 42 -9.78 17.41 2.65
CA LEU A 42 -8.95 16.33 2.13
C LEU A 42 -7.87 16.92 1.24
N GLY A 43 -6.62 16.57 1.52
CA GLY A 43 -5.49 16.66 0.61
C GLY A 43 -5.42 15.41 -0.28
N GLU A 44 -4.21 14.95 -0.56
CA GLU A 44 -4.03 13.72 -1.35
C GLU A 44 -4.44 12.50 -0.52
N VAL A 45 -5.56 11.85 -0.90
CA VAL A 45 -6.02 10.59 -0.31
C VAL A 45 -5.23 9.44 -0.93
N SER A 46 -4.43 8.77 -0.12
CA SER A 46 -3.57 7.68 -0.58
C SER A 46 -4.13 6.30 -0.25
N GLY A 47 -5.01 6.19 0.76
CA GLY A 47 -5.62 4.94 1.17
C GLY A 47 -7.04 5.10 1.71
N VAL A 48 -7.89 4.12 1.42
CA VAL A 48 -9.24 4.00 1.98
C VAL A 48 -9.49 2.56 2.43
N ALA A 49 -10.18 2.39 3.55
CA ALA A 49 -10.57 1.07 4.06
C ALA A 49 -11.95 1.12 4.72
N VAL A 50 -12.58 -0.04 4.85
CA VAL A 50 -13.88 -0.18 5.53
C VAL A 50 -13.79 -1.32 6.53
N ASN A 51 -14.32 -1.13 7.74
CA ASN A 51 -14.37 -2.18 8.76
C ASN A 51 -15.69 -2.96 8.76
N SER A 52 -15.83 -3.95 9.64
CA SER A 52 -17.03 -4.81 9.73
C SER A 52 -18.32 -4.04 10.09
N LYS A 53 -18.22 -2.82 10.61
CA LYS A 53 -19.33 -1.93 11.00
C LYS A 53 -19.70 -0.93 9.91
N GLY A 54 -19.02 -0.97 8.76
CA GLY A 54 -19.19 -0.01 7.67
C GLY A 54 -18.55 1.35 7.93
N HIS A 55 -17.70 1.50 8.95
CA HIS A 55 -16.94 2.73 9.13
C HIS A 55 -15.91 2.84 8.00
N VAL A 56 -15.73 4.05 7.48
CA VAL A 56 -14.79 4.36 6.41
C VAL A 56 -13.56 5.05 7.01
N PHE A 57 -12.39 4.50 6.71
CA PHE A 57 -11.10 5.05 7.10
C PHE A 57 -10.46 5.69 5.88
N VAL A 58 -10.01 6.93 6.01
CA VAL A 58 -9.36 7.70 4.95
C VAL A 58 -7.99 8.11 5.45
N PHE A 59 -6.95 7.60 4.81
CA PHE A 59 -5.57 8.00 5.09
C PHE A 59 -5.09 8.94 4.00
N GLN A 60 -4.69 10.14 4.41
CA GLN A 60 -4.52 11.26 3.50
C GLN A 60 -3.33 12.15 3.88
N ARG A 61 -2.95 13.05 2.97
CA ARG A 61 -1.84 14.01 3.11
C ARG A 61 -2.41 15.43 3.11
N GLY A 62 -2.97 15.84 4.24
CA GLY A 62 -3.67 17.14 4.38
C GLY A 62 -3.39 17.88 5.68
N SER A 63 -2.67 17.29 6.64
CA SER A 63 -2.55 17.80 8.01
C SER A 63 -1.62 19.01 8.20
N THR A 64 -1.20 19.69 7.13
CA THR A 64 -0.14 20.71 7.21
C THR A 64 -0.69 22.13 7.29
N ASN A 65 -0.32 22.84 8.35
CA ASN A 65 -0.40 24.30 8.42
C ASN A 65 0.87 24.91 7.76
N GLY A 66 0.95 24.93 6.42
CA GLY A 66 2.10 25.51 5.70
C GLY A 66 2.27 24.99 4.27
N PRO A 67 3.16 25.60 3.45
CA PRO A 67 3.42 25.13 2.09
C PRO A 67 3.94 23.70 2.15
N ALA A 68 3.21 22.78 1.50
CA ALA A 68 3.44 21.34 1.53
C ALA A 68 4.90 21.00 1.25
N TYR A 69 5.66 20.69 2.30
CA TYR A 69 6.93 19.99 2.20
C TYR A 69 6.88 18.80 3.15
N ALA A 70 7.00 17.62 2.56
CA ALA A 70 6.89 16.31 3.18
C ALA A 70 7.71 16.21 4.47
N ALA A 71 7.02 15.84 5.56
CA ALA A 71 7.55 15.24 6.80
C ALA A 71 6.46 15.03 7.87
N ALA A 72 5.28 15.68 7.73
CA ALA A 72 4.19 15.64 8.72
C ALA A 72 2.82 16.01 8.12
N ALA A 73 2.44 15.41 6.99
CA ALA A 73 1.15 15.67 6.34
C ALA A 73 0.10 14.57 6.55
N ALA A 74 0.54 13.41 7.08
CA ALA A 74 -0.30 12.24 7.20
C ALA A 74 -1.42 12.44 8.23
N GLN A 75 -2.64 12.09 7.83
CA GLN A 75 -3.85 12.18 8.66
C GLN A 75 -4.72 10.96 8.41
N LEU A 76 -5.05 10.23 9.47
CA LEU A 76 -5.97 9.09 9.43
C LEU A 76 -7.32 9.52 10.01
N LEU A 77 -8.33 9.59 9.15
CA LEU A 77 -9.68 10.03 9.50
C LEU A 77 -10.62 8.83 9.51
N GLU A 78 -11.51 8.78 10.50
CA GLU A 78 -12.57 7.78 10.61
C GLU A 78 -13.94 8.43 10.42
N PHE A 79 -14.77 7.80 9.60
CA PHE A 79 -16.14 8.20 9.30
C PHE A 79 -17.10 7.05 9.59
N GLY A 80 -18.32 7.37 10.00
CA GLY A 80 -19.39 6.39 10.16
C GLY A 80 -19.88 5.84 8.83
N PRO A 81 -20.76 4.81 8.85
CA PRO A 81 -21.36 4.24 7.65
C PRO A 81 -22.28 5.22 6.89
N ASP A 82 -22.66 6.33 7.53
CA ASP A 82 -23.40 7.44 6.95
C ASP A 82 -22.49 8.57 6.43
N GLY A 83 -21.17 8.36 6.44
CA GLY A 83 -20.16 9.31 6.00
C GLY A 83 -19.89 10.45 6.98
N LYS A 84 -20.51 10.49 8.17
CA LYS A 84 -20.21 11.53 9.17
C LYS A 84 -18.83 11.31 9.78
N TYR A 85 -18.05 12.38 9.88
CA TYR A 85 -16.77 12.37 10.59
C TYR A 85 -16.96 11.94 12.06
N ILE A 86 -16.12 11.01 12.52
CA ILE A 86 -16.09 10.53 13.90
C ILE A 86 -14.88 11.11 14.63
N ARG A 87 -13.67 10.91 14.09
CA ARG A 87 -12.41 11.34 14.73
C ARG A 87 -11.21 11.24 13.80
N GLU A 88 -10.11 11.85 14.24
CA GLU A 88 -8.77 11.63 13.73
C GLU A 88 -8.05 10.63 14.65
N ILE A 89 -7.37 9.65 14.04
CA ILE A 89 -6.63 8.61 14.75
C ILE A 89 -5.14 8.93 14.67
N GLY A 90 -4.47 8.90 15.83
CA GLY A 90 -3.03 9.11 15.92
C GLY A 90 -2.60 10.56 15.69
N HIS A 91 -3.44 11.57 15.93
CA HIS A 91 -3.02 12.97 15.81
C HIS A 91 -1.66 13.22 16.52
N ASN A 92 -0.70 13.81 15.81
CA ASN A 92 0.71 14.00 16.24
C ASN A 92 1.51 12.72 16.56
N LEU A 93 1.08 11.56 16.05
CA LEU A 93 1.83 10.32 16.20
C LEU A 93 3.19 10.43 15.50
N TYR A 94 4.24 9.95 16.16
CA TYR A 94 5.62 9.93 15.65
C TYR A 94 5.76 9.33 14.23
N ALA A 95 4.90 8.36 13.90
CA ALA A 95 4.89 7.69 12.60
C ALA A 95 4.32 8.54 11.46
N TRP A 96 3.54 9.58 11.73
CA TRP A 96 2.90 10.39 10.69
C TRP A 96 3.90 11.27 9.97
N SER A 97 4.06 11.01 8.68
CA SER A 97 4.97 11.74 7.81
C SER A 97 4.38 11.91 6.43
N PHE A 98 4.23 10.81 5.69
CA PHE A 98 3.71 10.82 4.34
C PHE A 98 2.87 9.56 4.10
N ALA A 99 1.56 9.73 4.26
CA ALA A 99 0.57 8.66 4.20
C ALA A 99 0.71 7.81 2.92
N HIS A 100 0.57 6.49 3.05
CA HIS A 100 0.44 5.59 1.92
C HIS A 100 -0.87 4.81 2.00
N THR A 101 -0.92 3.68 2.69
CA THR A 101 -2.13 2.84 2.72
C THR A 101 -2.72 2.75 4.12
N VAL A 102 -4.05 2.65 4.18
CA VAL A 102 -4.77 2.14 5.36
C VAL A 102 -5.52 0.88 4.93
N ARG A 103 -5.53 -0.12 5.81
CA ARG A 103 -6.34 -1.34 5.71
C ARG A 103 -6.94 -1.69 7.05
N VAL A 104 -7.98 -2.50 7.04
CA VAL A 104 -8.60 -3.02 8.25
C VAL A 104 -8.54 -4.55 8.23
N ASP A 105 -8.05 -5.16 9.31
CA ASP A 105 -8.02 -6.61 9.44
C ASP A 105 -9.36 -7.19 9.93
N LYS A 106 -9.49 -8.52 9.93
CA LYS A 106 -10.74 -9.21 10.30
C LYS A 106 -11.19 -9.00 11.76
N GLN A 107 -10.35 -8.37 12.60
CA GLN A 107 -10.68 -8.00 13.97
C GLN A 107 -10.95 -6.49 14.12
N ASP A 108 -11.18 -5.79 13.00
CA ASP A 108 -11.34 -4.34 12.93
C ASP A 108 -10.11 -3.55 13.39
N ASN A 109 -8.93 -4.18 13.49
CA ASN A 109 -7.70 -3.41 13.74
C ASN A 109 -7.33 -2.64 12.48
N ILE A 110 -6.84 -1.42 12.68
CA ILE A 110 -6.51 -0.51 11.60
C ILE A 110 -5.01 -0.59 11.36
N TRP A 111 -4.62 -0.96 10.15
CA TRP A 111 -3.23 -1.03 9.75
C TRP A 111 -2.91 0.07 8.77
N VAL A 112 -1.77 0.72 8.95
CA VAL A 112 -1.30 1.79 8.09
C VAL A 112 0.13 1.57 7.68
N THR A 113 0.46 2.03 6.49
CA THR A 113 1.82 2.15 5.98
C THR A 113 2.11 3.62 5.76
N ASP A 114 3.07 4.18 6.49
CA ASP A 114 3.52 5.55 6.27
C ASP A 114 4.87 5.52 5.55
N LYS A 115 4.83 5.94 4.29
CA LYS A 115 5.98 5.96 3.38
C LYS A 115 7.05 6.92 3.87
N GLY A 116 6.65 8.02 4.51
CA GLY A 116 7.57 9.09 4.91
C GLY A 116 8.32 8.79 6.20
N SER A 117 7.83 7.85 7.01
CA SER A 117 8.50 7.41 8.25
C SER A 117 9.08 6.00 8.14
N ASP A 118 8.84 5.29 7.04
CA ASP A 118 9.24 3.88 6.88
C ASP A 118 8.62 2.98 7.96
N MET A 119 7.44 3.34 8.45
CA MET A 119 6.76 2.62 9.53
C MET A 119 5.46 1.98 9.06
N VAL A 120 5.20 0.77 9.58
CA VAL A 120 3.90 0.13 9.51
C VAL A 120 3.33 0.08 10.92
N ILE A 121 2.12 0.61 11.11
CA ILE A 121 1.49 0.69 12.43
C ILE A 121 0.18 -0.10 12.41
N LYS A 122 -0.02 -0.94 13.43
CA LYS A 122 -1.32 -1.54 13.75
C LYS A 122 -1.92 -0.79 14.92
N PHE A 123 -3.15 -0.32 14.77
CA PHE A 123 -3.97 0.22 15.84
C PHE A 123 -5.10 -0.75 16.21
N SER A 124 -5.52 -0.74 17.47
CA SER A 124 -6.79 -1.32 17.89
C SER A 124 -7.95 -0.53 17.25
N PRO A 125 -9.18 -1.08 17.24
CA PRO A 125 -10.36 -0.33 16.79
C PRO A 125 -10.55 1.00 17.53
N GLU A 126 -10.05 1.13 18.76
CA GLU A 126 -10.11 2.34 19.57
C GLU A 126 -8.99 3.35 19.23
N GLY A 127 -8.09 3.03 18.31
CA GLY A 127 -6.99 3.90 17.88
C GLY A 127 -5.74 3.80 18.75
N ARG A 128 -5.58 2.76 19.58
CA ARG A 128 -4.36 2.52 20.35
C ARG A 128 -3.34 1.75 19.53
N VAL A 129 -2.08 2.17 19.55
CA VAL A 129 -1.01 1.41 18.88
C VAL A 129 -0.83 0.04 19.53
N LEU A 130 -0.92 -1.01 18.72
CA LEU A 130 -0.74 -2.41 19.12
C LEU A 130 0.59 -2.99 18.62
N MET A 131 1.05 -2.54 17.45
CA MET A 131 2.24 -3.09 16.79
C MET A 131 2.87 -2.03 15.91
N VAL A 132 4.20 -2.07 15.82
CA VAL A 132 5.01 -1.16 15.01
C VAL A 132 6.09 -1.96 14.30
N PHE A 133 6.25 -1.74 13.02
CA PHE A 133 7.38 -2.23 12.23
C PHE A 133 8.12 -1.07 11.58
N GLY A 134 9.42 -1.25 11.38
CA GLY A 134 10.27 -0.20 10.82
C GLY A 134 10.53 0.94 11.81
N ARG A 135 11.26 1.95 11.32
CA ARG A 135 11.61 3.13 12.10
C ARG A 135 11.98 4.26 11.14
N LYS A 136 11.58 5.47 11.51
CA LYS A 136 11.99 6.71 10.84
C LYS A 136 13.48 6.98 11.06
N GLN A 137 14.14 7.51 10.03
CA GLN A 137 15.48 8.10 10.21
C GLN A 137 15.39 9.31 11.14
N GLU A 138 16.23 9.33 12.16
CA GLU A 138 16.25 10.39 13.16
C GLU A 138 17.33 11.41 12.84
N ALA A 139 17.17 12.64 13.36
CA ALA A 139 18.16 13.71 13.15
C ALA A 139 19.52 13.39 13.79
N SER A 140 19.56 12.47 14.75
CA SER A 140 20.77 11.97 15.38
C SER A 140 21.48 10.88 14.57
N ASP A 141 20.84 10.33 13.54
CA ASP A 141 21.44 9.27 12.73
C ASP A 141 22.53 9.87 11.83
N GLU A 142 23.72 9.26 11.83
CA GLU A 142 24.79 9.67 10.93
C GLU A 142 24.34 9.55 9.47
N GLY A 143 24.44 10.65 8.71
CA GLY A 143 24.01 10.70 7.32
C GLY A 143 22.50 10.88 7.10
N THR A 144 21.76 11.29 8.14
CA THR A 144 20.33 11.66 8.03
C THR A 144 20.10 12.73 6.98
N GLY A 145 19.06 12.55 6.16
CA GLY A 145 18.72 13.43 5.06
C GLY A 145 17.56 12.87 4.23
N PRO A 146 17.13 13.59 3.18
CA PRO A 146 16.10 13.07 2.28
C PRO A 146 16.50 11.70 1.75
N LEU A 147 15.57 10.72 1.84
CA LEU A 147 15.80 9.38 1.34
C LEU A 147 16.19 9.45 -0.15
N LYS A 148 17.42 9.04 -0.44
CA LYS A 148 17.93 8.96 -1.80
C LYS A 148 17.37 7.71 -2.47
N HIS A 149 17.20 7.74 -3.78
CA HIS A 149 16.92 6.55 -4.61
C HIS A 149 18.24 6.09 -5.26
N PRO A 150 19.11 5.37 -4.52
CA PRO A 150 20.41 4.94 -5.03
C PRO A 150 20.23 4.00 -6.23
N LYS A 151 21.17 4.09 -7.18
CA LYS A 151 21.26 3.22 -8.34
C LYS A 151 22.68 2.62 -8.38
N PRO A 152 22.85 1.30 -8.14
CA PRO A 152 21.81 0.31 -7.85
C PRO A 152 21.15 0.51 -6.47
N PRO A 153 19.94 -0.04 -6.24
CA PRO A 153 19.29 -0.01 -4.93
C PRO A 153 20.15 -0.64 -3.83
N LEU A 154 20.00 -0.16 -2.59
CA LEU A 154 20.66 -0.79 -1.44
C LEU A 154 20.06 -2.18 -1.17
N PRO A 155 20.86 -3.16 -0.75
CA PRO A 155 20.33 -4.43 -0.26
C PRO A 155 19.29 -4.19 0.83
N ALA A 156 18.17 -4.91 0.74
CA ALA A 156 17.13 -4.85 1.74
C ALA A 156 17.62 -5.49 3.04
N VAL A 157 17.31 -4.87 4.18
CA VAL A 157 17.64 -5.40 5.51
C VAL A 157 16.34 -5.73 6.22
N ASP A 158 16.24 -6.93 6.78
CA ASP A 158 15.04 -7.37 7.49
C ASP A 158 14.72 -6.43 8.66
N GLY A 159 13.45 -6.06 8.81
CA GLY A 159 13.00 -5.04 9.76
C GLY A 159 13.21 -3.57 9.34
N MET A 160 13.99 -3.30 8.29
CA MET A 160 14.24 -1.94 7.80
C MET A 160 13.54 -1.68 6.46
N PHE A 161 12.36 -1.06 6.53
CA PHE A 161 11.61 -0.64 5.35
C PHE A 161 12.23 0.60 4.72
N ARG A 162 11.99 0.82 3.42
CA ARG A 162 12.41 2.01 2.70
C ARG A 162 11.31 2.43 1.73
N GLN A 163 10.49 3.36 2.21
CA GLN A 163 9.28 3.88 1.61
C GLN A 163 8.28 2.74 1.36
N VAL A 164 7.82 2.14 2.47
CA VAL A 164 6.83 1.06 2.52
C VAL A 164 5.51 1.47 1.86
N THR A 165 4.84 0.51 1.21
CA THR A 165 3.66 0.79 0.39
C THR A 165 2.38 0.18 0.98
N ASP A 166 2.27 -1.13 1.14
CA ASP A 166 0.97 -1.75 1.46
C ASP A 166 1.13 -3.00 2.34
N VAL A 167 0.03 -3.50 2.88
CA VAL A 167 -0.02 -4.68 3.75
C VAL A 167 -1.21 -5.56 3.39
N THR A 168 -1.10 -6.88 3.55
CA THR A 168 -2.23 -7.81 3.47
C THR A 168 -2.00 -8.99 4.42
N TRP A 169 -2.96 -9.92 4.52
CA TRP A 169 -2.88 -11.06 5.44
C TRP A 169 -3.29 -12.37 4.79
N ASP A 170 -2.62 -13.46 5.15
CA ASP A 170 -3.07 -14.81 4.80
C ASP A 170 -4.18 -15.31 5.77
N PRO A 171 -4.87 -16.43 5.47
CA PRO A 171 -5.91 -16.96 6.36
C PRO A 171 -5.43 -17.31 7.78
N ALA A 172 -4.12 -17.60 7.94
CA ALA A 172 -3.51 -17.87 9.25
C ALA A 172 -3.23 -16.59 10.05
N GLY A 173 -3.41 -15.40 9.45
CA GLY A 173 -3.21 -14.11 10.08
C GLY A 173 -1.77 -13.61 10.01
N ASN A 174 -0.91 -14.22 9.19
CA ASN A 174 0.42 -13.67 8.94
C ASN A 174 0.27 -12.45 8.04
N ALA A 175 1.00 -11.37 8.34
CA ALA A 175 0.98 -10.16 7.54
C ALA A 175 2.08 -10.19 6.47
N TYR A 176 1.75 -9.62 5.31
CA TYR A 176 2.58 -9.51 4.14
C TYR A 176 2.69 -8.04 3.78
N ILE A 177 3.89 -7.48 3.76
CA ILE A 177 4.12 -6.04 3.61
C ILE A 177 4.94 -5.80 2.34
N SER A 178 4.42 -4.99 1.42
CA SER A 178 5.16 -4.56 0.24
C SER A 178 6.02 -3.34 0.54
N ASP A 179 7.28 -3.42 0.11
CA ASP A 179 8.34 -2.45 0.43
C ASP A 179 9.04 -2.08 -0.88
N GLY A 180 8.56 -1.01 -1.53
CA GLY A 180 8.68 -0.90 -2.99
C GLY A 180 9.32 0.36 -3.57
N TYR A 181 9.20 1.54 -2.96
CA TYR A 181 9.72 2.74 -3.64
C TYR A 181 11.26 2.77 -3.72
N ILE A 182 11.94 2.20 -2.73
CA ILE A 182 13.41 2.09 -2.71
C ILE A 182 13.83 0.62 -2.66
N ASN A 183 13.14 -0.20 -1.86
CA ASN A 183 13.33 -1.64 -1.85
C ASN A 183 12.52 -2.30 -2.98
N SER A 184 12.68 -3.61 -3.16
CA SER A 184 11.98 -4.39 -4.18
C SER A 184 11.62 -5.75 -3.62
N ARG A 185 10.87 -5.75 -2.51
CA ARG A 185 10.57 -6.98 -1.76
C ARG A 185 9.15 -7.01 -1.19
N VAL A 186 8.77 -8.20 -0.78
CA VAL A 186 7.68 -8.45 0.17
C VAL A 186 8.27 -9.04 1.45
N ALA A 187 7.88 -8.51 2.60
CA ALA A 187 8.18 -9.05 3.91
C ALA A 187 6.99 -9.86 4.45
N LYS A 188 7.25 -11.00 5.10
CA LYS A 188 6.24 -11.77 5.83
C LYS A 188 6.57 -11.79 7.32
N VAL A 189 5.59 -11.45 8.14
CA VAL A 189 5.62 -11.53 9.61
C VAL A 189 4.48 -12.40 10.09
N ASP A 190 4.64 -13.08 11.23
CA ASP A 190 3.52 -13.82 11.83
C ASP A 190 2.50 -12.90 12.50
N LYS A 191 1.40 -13.49 12.98
CA LYS A 191 0.31 -12.77 13.68
C LYS A 191 0.75 -12.00 14.92
N ASP A 192 1.89 -12.37 15.51
CA ASP A 192 2.46 -11.74 16.70
C ASP A 192 3.54 -10.70 16.33
N GLY A 193 3.78 -10.50 15.02
CA GLY A 193 4.74 -9.53 14.49
C GLY A 193 6.17 -10.05 14.39
N LYS A 194 6.41 -11.36 14.57
CA LYS A 194 7.74 -11.92 14.38
C LYS A 194 8.07 -11.99 12.88
N TRP A 195 9.24 -11.48 12.51
CA TRP A 195 9.75 -11.62 11.15
C TRP A 195 9.96 -13.09 10.77
N LEU A 196 9.36 -13.51 9.66
CA LEU A 196 9.48 -14.88 9.16
C LEU A 196 10.45 -14.97 7.99
N LYS A 197 10.27 -14.11 6.98
CA LYS A 197 11.12 -14.06 5.78
C LYS A 197 10.82 -12.81 4.93
N SER A 198 11.71 -12.52 3.99
CA SER A 198 11.44 -11.64 2.85
C SER A 198 11.84 -12.30 1.53
N TRP A 199 11.27 -11.84 0.42
CA TRP A 199 11.66 -12.24 -0.93
C TRP A 199 11.42 -11.10 -1.91
N GLY A 200 12.09 -11.17 -3.06
CA GLY A 200 12.05 -10.15 -4.10
C GLY A 200 13.40 -9.48 -4.28
N GLU A 201 13.65 -9.07 -5.52
CA GLU A 201 14.78 -8.25 -5.94
C GLU A 201 14.36 -7.40 -7.15
N PRO A 202 15.07 -6.30 -7.47
CA PRO A 202 14.73 -5.47 -8.62
C PRO A 202 14.80 -6.27 -9.95
N GLY A 203 13.79 -6.11 -10.81
CA GLY A 203 13.76 -6.72 -12.14
C GLY A 203 12.37 -7.15 -12.60
N ASP A 204 12.30 -7.74 -13.81
CA ASP A 204 11.06 -8.10 -14.51
C ASP A 204 10.82 -9.62 -14.61
N GLY A 205 11.74 -10.43 -14.08
CA GLY A 205 11.64 -11.89 -14.09
C GLY A 205 10.75 -12.46 -12.97
N PRO A 206 10.46 -13.78 -13.00
CA PRO A 206 9.72 -14.44 -11.93
C PRO A 206 10.35 -14.22 -10.55
N GLY A 207 9.58 -13.66 -9.61
CA GLY A 207 10.03 -13.34 -8.26
C GLY A 207 10.78 -12.01 -8.14
N GLN A 208 11.05 -11.32 -9.25
CA GLN A 208 11.57 -9.96 -9.25
C GLN A 208 10.41 -8.95 -9.19
N LEU A 209 10.67 -7.80 -8.59
CA LEU A 209 9.66 -6.78 -8.30
C LEU A 209 10.22 -5.41 -8.65
N ASN A 210 9.42 -4.59 -9.30
CA ASN A 210 9.75 -3.20 -9.61
C ASN A 210 8.72 -2.29 -8.96
N THR A 211 9.08 -1.73 -7.80
CA THR A 211 8.19 -0.90 -6.99
C THR A 211 6.87 -1.59 -6.64
N PRO A 212 6.91 -2.72 -5.89
CA PRO A 212 5.69 -3.35 -5.39
C PRO A 212 4.87 -2.33 -4.59
N HIS A 213 3.74 -1.93 -5.14
CA HIS A 213 2.98 -0.74 -4.73
C HIS A 213 1.68 -1.09 -4.03
N SER A 214 1.05 -2.19 -4.43
CA SER A 214 -0.11 -2.75 -3.72
C SER A 214 0.02 -4.25 -3.56
N ILE A 215 -0.59 -4.78 -2.51
CA ILE A 215 -0.57 -6.20 -2.19
C ILE A 215 -1.96 -6.68 -1.76
N ALA A 216 -2.38 -7.85 -2.22
CA ALA A 216 -3.67 -8.43 -1.87
C ALA A 216 -3.54 -9.94 -1.65
N ALA A 217 -4.42 -10.49 -0.81
CA ALA A 217 -4.51 -11.92 -0.56
C ALA A 217 -5.90 -12.43 -0.95
N ASP A 218 -5.97 -13.65 -1.47
CA ASP A 218 -7.24 -14.37 -1.64
C ASP A 218 -7.54 -15.33 -0.47
N ALA A 219 -8.71 -15.95 -0.50
CA ALA A 219 -9.15 -16.89 0.53
C ALA A 219 -8.34 -18.19 0.56
N GLN A 220 -7.62 -18.52 -0.52
CA GLN A 220 -6.74 -19.67 -0.63
C GLN A 220 -5.34 -19.38 -0.07
N GLY A 221 -5.05 -18.12 0.25
CA GLY A 221 -3.75 -17.67 0.75
C GLY A 221 -2.74 -17.35 -0.36
N ASN A 222 -3.18 -17.20 -1.60
CA ASN A 222 -2.33 -16.65 -2.66
C ASN A 222 -2.15 -15.15 -2.43
N ILE A 223 -0.95 -14.66 -2.73
CA ILE A 223 -0.56 -13.27 -2.55
C ILE A 223 -0.27 -12.65 -3.91
N TYR A 224 -0.98 -11.57 -4.21
CA TYR A 224 -0.89 -10.79 -5.43
C TYR A 224 -0.14 -9.49 -5.13
N VAL A 225 0.84 -9.16 -5.96
CA VAL A 225 1.66 -7.95 -5.82
C VAL A 225 1.55 -7.18 -7.13
N ALA A 226 1.24 -5.89 -7.04
CA ALA A 226 1.13 -4.97 -8.18
C ALA A 226 2.32 -4.02 -8.21
#